data_AF-A0A976PTZ6-F1
#
_entry.id   AF-A0A976PTZ6-F1
#
_cell.length_a   1.000
_cell.length_b   1.000
_cell.length_c   1.000
_cell.angle_alpha   90.00
_cell.angle_beta   90.00
_cell.angle_gamma   90.00
#
_symmetry.space_group_name_H-M   'P 1'
#
loop_
_entity.id
_entity.type
_entity.pdbx_description
1 polymer ?
#
loop_
_entity_poly.entity_id
_entity_poly.type
_entity_poly.pdbx_seq_one_letter_code
_entity_poly.pdbx_strand_id
1 'polypeptide(L)'
;MSGQSKLRKVGDLWVFDGSEVEEGGTSYFLAQGGDGGPKLLAIQGDATGFDDTQPGPDGVVLCPLNPANAAVLRSRLPWLVPVPLGLRTSAGFGDRLGLATPGHVRAIRQVDETAAGVAPIFAQQSVRENTRTGRTPQQVVDDATWGLFQEGWREPWGADADHLKTPTAVEAFVAAGYTFYTIDPSDYVDDGAHIASEAELESKVRSLSWEDLEDTREDMERRYLGAPYVVEGQMETFDRESLWRAAVKYGRAVGHTAAIYRHLVSRVHNRAFELEVSVDETDSPTSLAEHFYIASELRRLGVPFVSLAPRFVGSFEKGVDYIGDLDTFATEFARHAALARELGPYKLSLHSGSDKFSIYGIAASLTSTGSKDLPGALIHLKTAGTSYLEALRTVAQVDGSLFREILTFSRECYETDRATYHVSAELSRVPQPDSPSDAELPRLLEQFDTRQVLHVTYGSVLDRFGDRLQVTLRRHEGTYCALLQSHFARHLAPIVG
;
A
#
# COMPACT_ATOMS: atom_id res chain seq x y z
N MET A 1 -17.94 12.86 20.12
CA MET A 1 -19.06 11.98 19.70
C MET A 1 -19.49 12.27 18.26
N SER A 2 -18.58 12.42 17.29
CA SER A 2 -18.92 12.76 15.89
C SER A 2 -18.41 11.74 14.86
N GLY A 3 -18.11 10.50 15.27
CA GLY A 3 -17.48 9.47 14.42
C GLY A 3 -18.37 8.30 13.99
N GLN A 4 -19.65 8.27 14.34
CA GLN A 4 -20.55 7.24 13.81
C GLN A 4 -20.93 7.56 12.36
N SER A 5 -20.95 6.55 11.49
CA SER A 5 -21.59 6.63 10.18
C SER A 5 -22.99 7.22 10.40
N LYS A 6 -23.34 8.31 9.69
CA LYS A 6 -24.69 8.87 9.80
C LYS A 6 -25.66 7.84 9.24
N LEU A 7 -26.39 7.20 10.13
CA LEU A 7 -27.40 6.22 9.81
C LEU A 7 -28.77 6.88 9.98
N ARG A 8 -29.58 6.85 8.94
CA ARG A 8 -30.99 7.23 9.02
C ARG A 8 -31.87 5.98 9.07
N LYS A 9 -32.93 6.02 9.87
CA LYS A 9 -33.91 4.94 9.91
C LYS A 9 -34.97 5.15 8.82
N VAL A 10 -35.18 4.16 7.96
CA VAL A 10 -36.21 4.15 6.92
C VAL A 10 -37.00 2.85 7.06
N GLY A 11 -38.24 2.93 7.57
CA GLY A 11 -39.00 1.75 7.98
C GLY A 11 -38.24 0.94 9.04
N ASP A 12 -37.97 -0.32 8.74
CA ASP A 12 -37.19 -1.24 9.59
C ASP A 12 -35.70 -1.31 9.23
N LEU A 13 -35.25 -0.53 8.25
CA LEU A 13 -33.87 -0.48 7.79
C LEU A 13 -33.11 0.72 8.37
N TRP A 14 -31.83 0.51 8.64
CA TRP A 14 -30.88 1.60 8.89
C TRP A 14 -30.05 1.82 7.63
N VAL A 15 -30.18 3.01 7.03
CA VAL A 15 -29.54 3.38 5.78
C VAL A 15 -28.29 4.19 6.06
N PHE A 16 -27.20 3.89 5.35
CA PHE A 16 -25.96 4.67 5.41
C PHE A 16 -26.12 5.92 4.55
N ASP A 17 -26.22 7.10 5.16
CA ASP A 17 -26.54 8.36 4.46
C ASP A 17 -25.55 8.67 3.33
N GLY A 18 -24.26 8.35 3.53
CA GLY A 18 -23.23 8.58 2.53
C GLY A 18 -23.38 7.74 1.26
N SER A 19 -24.12 6.63 1.34
CA SER A 19 -24.22 5.66 0.25
C SER A 19 -25.35 5.91 -0.75
N GLU A 20 -26.24 6.86 -0.45
CA GLU A 20 -27.37 7.14 -1.31
C GLU A 20 -26.93 7.83 -2.61
N VAL A 21 -27.27 7.20 -3.74
CA VAL A 21 -27.03 7.76 -5.07
C VAL A 21 -28.14 7.37 -6.02
N GLU A 22 -28.55 8.31 -6.86
CA GLU A 22 -29.44 8.07 -8.00
C GLU A 22 -28.61 8.14 -9.29
N GLU A 23 -28.74 7.11 -10.14
CA GLU A 23 -28.11 7.03 -11.45
C GLU A 23 -29.07 6.31 -12.42
N GLY A 24 -29.32 6.91 -13.59
CA GLY A 24 -30.21 6.31 -14.60
C GLY A 24 -31.63 6.02 -14.13
N GLY A 25 -32.17 6.81 -13.18
CA GLY A 25 -33.50 6.60 -12.60
C GLY A 25 -33.60 5.42 -11.62
N THR A 26 -32.46 4.87 -11.19
CA THR A 26 -32.37 3.87 -10.12
C THR A 26 -31.61 4.45 -8.94
N SER A 27 -32.17 4.34 -7.74
CA SER A 27 -31.50 4.70 -6.49
C SER A 27 -30.82 3.48 -5.88
N TYR A 28 -29.59 3.66 -5.43
CA TYR A 28 -28.78 2.67 -4.73
C TYR A 28 -28.40 3.23 -3.36
N PHE A 29 -28.45 2.40 -2.33
CA PHE A 29 -27.95 2.74 -0.99
C PHE A 29 -27.61 1.48 -0.20
N LEU A 30 -26.70 1.57 0.75
CA LEU A 30 -26.47 0.50 1.72
C LEU A 30 -27.48 0.61 2.86
N ALA A 31 -27.96 -0.54 3.31
CA ALA A 31 -28.83 -0.67 4.47
C ALA A 31 -28.37 -1.84 5.36
N GLN A 32 -28.77 -1.81 6.62
CA GLN A 32 -28.63 -2.92 7.56
C GLN A 32 -29.96 -3.19 8.28
N GLY A 33 -30.26 -4.47 8.52
CA GLY A 33 -31.41 -4.89 9.31
C GLY A 33 -31.09 -4.90 10.80
N GLY A 34 -31.73 -4.02 11.58
CA GLY A 34 -31.44 -3.89 13.02
C GLY A 34 -30.01 -3.41 13.35
N ASP A 35 -29.69 -3.34 14.64
CA ASP A 35 -28.35 -2.98 15.11
C ASP A 35 -27.39 -4.17 14.96
N GLY A 36 -26.33 -4.02 14.16
CA GLY A 36 -25.30 -5.04 13.93
C GLY A 36 -25.66 -6.17 12.95
N GLY A 37 -26.75 -6.04 12.20
CA GLY A 37 -27.09 -6.99 11.12
C GLY A 37 -26.13 -6.90 9.92
N PRO A 38 -26.17 -7.87 8.99
CA PRO A 38 -25.38 -7.80 7.77
C PRO A 38 -25.80 -6.58 6.94
N LYS A 39 -24.81 -5.91 6.33
CA LYS A 39 -25.06 -4.88 5.33
C LYS A 39 -25.62 -5.52 4.06
N LEU A 40 -26.55 -4.83 3.43
CA LEU A 40 -27.19 -5.19 2.18
C LEU A 40 -27.15 -3.99 1.24
N LEU A 41 -27.06 -4.25 -0.05
CA LEU A 41 -27.32 -3.24 -1.07
C LEU A 41 -28.83 -3.17 -1.27
N ALA A 42 -29.37 -1.96 -1.20
CA ALA A 42 -30.75 -1.64 -1.46
C ALA A 42 -30.87 -0.87 -2.78
N ILE A 43 -31.83 -1.28 -3.60
CA ILE A 43 -32.04 -0.79 -4.96
C ILE A 43 -33.51 -0.41 -5.10
N GLN A 44 -33.78 0.83 -5.50
CA GLN A 44 -35.11 1.30 -5.84
C GLN A 44 -35.11 1.72 -7.32
N GLY A 45 -35.74 0.92 -8.17
CA GLY A 45 -35.69 1.07 -9.63
C GLY A 45 -35.33 -0.24 -10.30
N ASP A 46 -34.44 -0.21 -11.29
CA ASP A 46 -34.03 -1.40 -12.03
C ASP A 46 -33.01 -2.22 -11.23
N ALA A 47 -33.39 -3.42 -10.77
CA ALA A 47 -32.50 -4.36 -10.10
C ALA A 47 -31.96 -5.48 -11.02
N THR A 48 -32.08 -5.33 -12.34
CA THR A 48 -31.66 -6.37 -13.31
C THR A 48 -30.17 -6.71 -13.19
N GLY A 49 -29.87 -8.00 -13.09
CA GLY A 49 -28.50 -8.53 -13.05
C GLY A 49 -27.90 -8.61 -11.64
N PHE A 50 -28.56 -8.09 -10.61
CA PHE A 50 -28.20 -8.38 -9.22
C PHE A 50 -28.72 -9.76 -8.81
N ASP A 51 -27.90 -10.50 -8.08
CA ASP A 51 -28.14 -11.87 -7.61
C ASP A 51 -28.65 -11.89 -6.17
N ASP A 52 -29.32 -12.99 -5.79
CA ASP A 52 -29.85 -13.26 -4.44
C ASP A 52 -30.75 -12.12 -3.90
N THR A 53 -31.56 -11.55 -4.79
CA THR A 53 -32.45 -10.44 -4.47
C THR A 53 -33.64 -10.88 -3.60
N GLN A 54 -33.98 -10.07 -2.60
CA GLN A 54 -35.15 -10.23 -1.75
C GLN A 54 -35.95 -8.92 -1.69
N PRO A 55 -37.29 -8.99 -1.55
CA PRO A 55 -38.11 -7.79 -1.41
C PRO A 55 -37.84 -7.08 -0.08
N GLY A 56 -37.67 -5.76 -0.13
CA GLY A 56 -37.59 -4.84 1.00
C GLY A 56 -38.84 -3.95 1.13
N PRO A 57 -38.87 -3.04 2.12
CA PRO A 57 -39.97 -2.08 2.29
C PRO A 57 -40.07 -1.12 1.10
N ASP A 58 -41.27 -0.58 0.88
CA ASP A 58 -41.53 0.50 -0.10
C ASP A 58 -41.04 0.24 -1.53
N GLY A 59 -41.05 -1.03 -1.96
CA GLY A 59 -40.67 -1.45 -3.31
C GLY A 59 -39.16 -1.52 -3.55
N VAL A 60 -38.36 -1.41 -2.48
CA VAL A 60 -36.90 -1.63 -2.53
C VAL A 60 -36.61 -3.10 -2.76
N VAL A 61 -35.58 -3.40 -3.56
CA VAL A 61 -34.96 -4.71 -3.68
C VAL A 61 -33.68 -4.73 -2.88
N LEU A 62 -33.50 -5.73 -2.01
CA LEU A 62 -32.29 -5.91 -1.21
C LEU A 62 -31.48 -7.06 -1.78
N CYS A 63 -30.16 -6.93 -1.85
CA CYS A 63 -29.26 -8.02 -2.25
C CYS A 63 -27.98 -8.04 -1.38
N PRO A 64 -27.34 -9.20 -1.22
CA PRO A 64 -26.13 -9.33 -0.40
C PRO A 64 -24.92 -8.62 -1.03
N LEU A 65 -23.96 -8.24 -0.20
CA LEU A 65 -22.67 -7.69 -0.61
C LEU A 65 -21.73 -8.82 -1.06
N ASN A 66 -21.99 -9.38 -2.24
CA ASN A 66 -21.19 -10.46 -2.84
C ASN A 66 -20.42 -9.97 -4.09
N PRO A 67 -19.46 -10.76 -4.61
CA PRO A 67 -18.66 -10.35 -5.78
C PRO A 67 -19.48 -10.07 -7.05
N ALA A 68 -20.55 -10.85 -7.29
CA ALA A 68 -21.42 -10.66 -8.45
C ALA A 68 -22.13 -9.30 -8.40
N ASN A 69 -22.72 -8.97 -7.26
CA ASN A 69 -23.40 -7.70 -7.02
C ASN A 69 -22.42 -6.52 -7.01
N ALA A 70 -21.19 -6.70 -6.52
CA ALA A 70 -20.14 -5.68 -6.60
C ALA A 70 -19.76 -5.38 -8.06
N ALA A 71 -19.63 -6.41 -8.90
CA ALA A 71 -19.34 -6.26 -10.33
C ALA A 71 -20.47 -5.52 -11.06
N VAL A 72 -21.72 -5.87 -10.78
CA VAL A 72 -22.89 -5.20 -11.37
C VAL A 72 -22.93 -3.73 -10.92
N LEU A 73 -22.71 -3.46 -9.63
CA LEU A 73 -22.68 -2.10 -9.10
C LEU A 73 -21.59 -1.24 -9.76
N ARG A 74 -20.37 -1.77 -9.92
CA ARG A 74 -19.29 -1.07 -10.64
C ARG A 74 -19.61 -0.80 -12.11
N SER A 75 -20.34 -1.69 -12.77
CA SER A 75 -20.76 -1.46 -14.16
C SER A 75 -21.81 -0.35 -14.30
N ARG A 76 -22.61 -0.13 -13.24
CA ARG A 76 -23.67 0.90 -13.19
C ARG A 76 -23.18 2.22 -12.61
N LEU A 77 -22.18 2.21 -11.73
CA LEU A 77 -21.59 3.36 -11.06
C LEU A 77 -20.07 3.42 -11.36
N PRO A 78 -19.66 3.98 -12.52
CA PRO A 78 -18.27 3.84 -13.02
C PRO A 78 -17.19 4.45 -12.13
N TRP A 79 -17.51 5.41 -11.25
CA TRP A 79 -16.55 5.96 -10.28
C TRP A 79 -16.12 4.95 -9.20
N LEU A 80 -16.84 3.83 -9.07
CA LEU A 80 -16.44 2.70 -8.22
C LEU A 80 -15.44 1.77 -8.91
N VAL A 81 -14.99 2.07 -10.13
CA VAL A 81 -13.93 1.32 -10.81
C VAL A 81 -12.59 2.02 -10.54
N PRO A 82 -11.54 1.30 -10.10
CA PRO A 82 -10.23 1.90 -9.89
C PRO A 82 -9.64 2.40 -11.21
N VAL A 83 -8.82 3.45 -11.15
CA VAL A 83 -8.16 4.08 -12.29
C VAL A 83 -6.67 4.34 -12.00
N PRO A 84 -5.82 4.50 -13.02
CA PRO A 84 -4.48 5.09 -12.89
C PRO A 84 -4.54 6.49 -12.25
N LEU A 85 -3.57 6.83 -11.40
CA LEU A 85 -3.56 8.11 -10.63
C LEU A 85 -2.45 9.06 -11.06
N GLY A 86 -1.52 8.59 -11.88
CA GLY A 86 -0.39 9.29 -12.44
C GLY A 86 0.66 9.64 -11.40
N LEU A 87 1.29 10.79 -11.65
CA LEU A 87 2.34 11.34 -10.81
C LEU A 87 1.81 12.15 -9.62
N ARG A 88 0.50 12.15 -9.40
CA ARG A 88 -0.10 12.78 -8.21
C ARG A 88 0.50 12.17 -6.94
N THR A 89 0.73 13.01 -5.94
CA THR A 89 1.01 12.54 -4.58
C THR A 89 -0.04 11.49 -4.21
N SER A 90 0.40 10.35 -3.70
CA SER A 90 -0.51 9.21 -3.52
C SER A 90 -0.22 8.44 -2.25
N ALA A 91 -1.25 7.82 -1.69
CA ALA A 91 -1.14 6.98 -0.51
C ALA A 91 -1.89 5.66 -0.69
N GLY A 92 -1.21 4.58 -0.33
CA GLY A 92 -1.70 3.22 -0.22
C GLY A 92 -2.35 2.95 1.13
N PHE A 93 -3.61 2.51 1.10
CA PHE A 93 -4.44 2.24 2.27
C PHE A 93 -4.68 0.73 2.43
N GLY A 94 -3.59 -0.03 2.62
CA GLY A 94 -3.70 -1.47 2.74
C GLY A 94 -4.62 -1.91 3.88
N ASP A 95 -5.46 -2.88 3.57
CA ASP A 95 -6.46 -3.43 4.49
C ASP A 95 -6.43 -4.96 4.42
N ARG A 96 -6.02 -5.59 5.53
CA ARG A 96 -5.94 -7.04 5.68
C ARG A 96 -7.26 -7.67 6.10
N LEU A 97 -8.22 -6.86 6.55
CA LEU A 97 -9.49 -7.28 7.16
C LEU A 97 -10.69 -7.05 6.24
N GLY A 98 -10.60 -6.12 5.29
CA GLY A 98 -11.71 -5.76 4.39
C GLY A 98 -12.77 -4.87 5.04
N LEU A 99 -12.42 -4.16 6.11
CA LEU A 99 -13.33 -3.31 6.89
C LEU A 99 -12.85 -1.86 7.07
N ALA A 100 -11.64 -1.53 6.62
CA ALA A 100 -10.97 -0.28 6.96
C ALA A 100 -11.31 0.88 6.02
N THR A 101 -11.70 0.59 4.78
CA THR A 101 -11.95 1.58 3.73
C THR A 101 -12.85 2.76 4.16
N PRO A 102 -13.97 2.57 4.90
CA PRO A 102 -14.76 3.70 5.38
C PRO A 102 -13.97 4.67 6.27
N GLY A 103 -13.13 4.15 7.16
CA GLY A 103 -12.23 4.94 8.00
C GLY A 103 -11.14 5.64 7.20
N HIS A 104 -10.60 4.97 6.17
CA HIS A 104 -9.62 5.55 5.25
C HIS A 104 -10.19 6.73 4.46
N VAL A 105 -11.42 6.61 3.94
CA VAL A 105 -12.12 7.70 3.24
C VAL A 105 -12.28 8.92 4.16
N ARG A 106 -12.68 8.71 5.42
CA ARG A 106 -12.81 9.78 6.40
C ARG A 106 -11.47 10.44 6.73
N ALA A 107 -10.39 9.66 6.79
CA ALA A 107 -9.05 10.18 7.04
C ALA A 107 -8.61 11.14 5.92
N ILE A 108 -8.82 10.77 4.66
CA ILE A 108 -8.47 11.63 3.52
C ILE A 108 -9.32 12.89 3.55
N ARG A 109 -10.65 12.77 3.68
CA ARG A 109 -11.54 13.94 3.72
C ARG A 109 -11.23 14.92 4.85
N GLN A 110 -10.66 14.43 5.96
CA GLN A 110 -10.26 15.29 7.07
C GLN A 110 -9.09 16.22 6.71
N VAL A 111 -8.17 15.78 5.85
CA VAL A 111 -6.97 16.55 5.47
C VAL A 111 -7.10 17.18 4.08
N ASP A 112 -7.94 16.63 3.23
CA ASP A 112 -8.08 16.96 1.82
C ASP A 112 -9.49 16.54 1.35
N GLU A 113 -10.47 17.40 1.61
CA GLU A 113 -11.89 17.13 1.35
C GLU A 113 -12.15 16.73 -0.12
N THR A 114 -11.42 17.35 -1.04
CA THR A 114 -11.52 17.11 -2.49
C THR A 114 -10.60 16.00 -3.01
N ALA A 115 -9.80 15.38 -2.13
CA ALA A 115 -8.77 14.42 -2.53
C ALA A 115 -7.82 14.98 -3.61
N ALA A 116 -7.60 16.30 -3.63
CA ALA A 116 -6.82 16.98 -4.65
C ALA A 116 -5.31 16.85 -4.39
N GLY A 117 -4.92 16.94 -3.12
CA GLY A 117 -3.55 16.85 -2.61
C GLY A 117 -3.03 15.43 -2.43
N VAL A 118 -3.87 14.42 -2.15
CA VAL A 118 -3.46 13.00 -2.09
C VAL A 118 -4.45 12.09 -2.82
N ALA A 119 -3.95 11.42 -3.86
CA ALA A 119 -4.71 10.42 -4.62
C ALA A 119 -4.66 9.05 -3.90
N PRO A 120 -5.82 8.47 -3.53
CA PRO A 120 -5.84 7.28 -2.70
C PRO A 120 -5.83 5.97 -3.49
N ILE A 121 -5.07 5.00 -3.00
CA ILE A 121 -5.12 3.60 -3.43
C ILE A 121 -5.77 2.80 -2.31
N PHE A 122 -7.09 2.59 -2.40
CA PHE A 122 -7.88 1.92 -1.35
C PHE A 122 -7.79 0.39 -1.40
N ALA A 123 -7.55 -0.19 -2.57
CA ALA A 123 -7.34 -1.62 -2.71
C ALA A 123 -5.84 -1.89 -2.82
N GLN A 124 -5.18 -2.22 -1.72
CA GLN A 124 -3.77 -2.60 -1.71
C GLN A 124 -3.55 -3.81 -0.81
N GLN A 125 -3.00 -4.88 -1.38
CA GLN A 125 -2.45 -6.00 -0.63
C GLN A 125 -1.34 -6.66 -1.45
N SER A 126 -0.33 -7.15 -0.75
CA SER A 126 0.72 -7.96 -1.37
C SER A 126 0.28 -9.41 -1.55
N VAL A 127 0.92 -10.14 -2.49
CA VAL A 127 0.71 -11.59 -2.67
C VAL A 127 0.88 -12.35 -1.35
N ARG A 128 1.90 -11.99 -0.56
CA ARG A 128 2.16 -12.54 0.78
C ARG A 128 0.99 -12.32 1.74
N GLU A 129 0.40 -11.13 1.74
CA GLU A 129 -0.75 -10.81 2.58
C GLU A 129 -2.00 -11.55 2.12
N ASN A 130 -2.25 -11.65 0.81
CA ASN A 130 -3.34 -12.46 0.27
C ASN A 130 -3.24 -13.93 0.73
N THR A 131 -2.06 -14.54 0.60
CA THR A 131 -1.83 -15.92 1.08
C THR A 131 -2.07 -16.06 2.59
N ARG A 132 -1.53 -15.15 3.41
CA ARG A 132 -1.64 -15.24 4.89
C ARG A 132 -3.04 -14.96 5.42
N THR A 133 -3.81 -14.13 4.72
CA THR A 133 -5.19 -13.78 5.12
C THR A 133 -6.23 -14.71 4.49
N GLY A 134 -5.82 -15.57 3.54
CA GLY A 134 -6.75 -16.39 2.75
C GLY A 134 -7.64 -15.57 1.81
N ARG A 135 -7.32 -14.30 1.58
CA ARG A 135 -8.10 -13.38 0.73
C ARG A 135 -7.58 -13.37 -0.70
N THR A 136 -8.50 -13.28 -1.65
CA THR A 136 -8.21 -13.14 -3.08
C THR A 136 -8.09 -11.66 -3.49
N PRO A 137 -7.37 -11.32 -4.57
CA PRO A 137 -7.34 -9.95 -5.10
C PRO A 137 -8.75 -9.38 -5.39
N GLN A 138 -9.68 -10.22 -5.84
CA GLN A 138 -11.06 -9.81 -6.10
C GLN A 138 -11.76 -9.32 -4.81
N GLN A 139 -11.60 -10.04 -3.70
CA GLN A 139 -12.18 -9.63 -2.41
C GLN A 139 -11.62 -8.28 -1.95
N VAL A 140 -10.35 -7.98 -2.20
CA VAL A 140 -9.75 -6.69 -1.83
C VAL A 140 -10.43 -5.53 -2.57
N VAL A 141 -10.62 -5.68 -3.88
CA VAL A 141 -11.30 -4.67 -4.71
C VAL A 141 -12.78 -4.54 -4.33
N ASP A 142 -13.45 -5.67 -4.04
CA ASP A 142 -14.86 -5.66 -3.64
C ASP A 142 -15.05 -5.00 -2.26
N ASP A 143 -14.23 -5.33 -1.27
CA ASP A 143 -14.28 -4.72 0.06
C ASP A 143 -13.99 -3.21 0.00
N ALA A 144 -13.03 -2.79 -0.83
CA ALA A 144 -12.79 -1.38 -1.12
C ALA A 144 -14.02 -0.72 -1.78
N THR A 145 -14.60 -1.37 -2.81
CA THR A 145 -15.81 -0.88 -3.49
C THR A 145 -16.95 -0.64 -2.52
N TRP A 146 -17.22 -1.58 -1.61
CA TRP A 146 -18.29 -1.43 -0.63
C TRP A 146 -18.03 -0.31 0.37
N GLY A 147 -16.80 -0.16 0.84
CA GLY A 147 -16.44 0.94 1.74
C GLY A 147 -16.50 2.31 1.07
N LEU A 148 -16.10 2.41 -0.20
CA LEU A 148 -16.21 3.63 -1.00
C LEU A 148 -17.66 4.01 -1.26
N PHE A 149 -18.47 3.01 -1.63
CA PHE A 149 -19.90 3.20 -1.83
C PHE A 149 -20.58 3.63 -0.53
N GLN A 150 -20.25 3.01 0.61
CA GLN A 150 -20.78 3.39 1.92
C GLN A 150 -20.57 4.87 2.24
N GLU A 151 -19.36 5.37 2.01
CA GLU A 151 -18.99 6.75 2.34
C GLU A 151 -19.28 7.73 1.20
N GLY A 152 -19.89 7.28 0.09
CA GLY A 152 -20.22 8.13 -1.06
C GLY A 152 -18.99 8.71 -1.75
N TRP A 153 -17.90 7.95 -1.81
CA TRP A 153 -16.70 8.37 -2.52
C TRP A 153 -16.91 8.33 -4.03
N ARG A 154 -16.60 9.43 -4.72
CA ARG A 154 -16.78 9.58 -6.17
C ARG A 154 -15.52 10.06 -6.91
N GLU A 155 -14.47 10.40 -6.17
CA GLU A 155 -13.21 10.85 -6.76
C GLU A 155 -12.37 9.67 -7.29
N PRO A 156 -11.41 9.90 -8.21
CA PRO A 156 -10.50 8.87 -8.67
C PRO A 156 -9.78 8.15 -7.53
N TRP A 157 -9.65 6.83 -7.65
CA TRP A 157 -8.93 5.98 -6.69
C TRP A 157 -8.24 4.82 -7.41
N GLY A 158 -7.19 4.26 -6.79
CA GLY A 158 -6.37 3.20 -7.39
C GLY A 158 -6.49 1.85 -6.68
N ALA A 159 -6.06 0.81 -7.40
CA ALA A 159 -5.90 -0.54 -6.87
C ALA A 159 -4.48 -1.05 -7.18
N ASP A 160 -3.70 -1.34 -6.14
CA ASP A 160 -2.28 -1.72 -6.18
C ASP A 160 -2.03 -3.19 -5.85
N ALA A 161 -1.49 -3.90 -6.85
CA ALA A 161 -1.00 -5.26 -6.77
C ALA A 161 0.43 -5.22 -6.22
N ASP A 162 0.55 -5.33 -4.91
CA ASP A 162 1.80 -5.03 -4.20
C ASP A 162 2.77 -6.22 -4.19
N HIS A 163 4.08 -5.93 -4.23
CA HIS A 163 5.18 -6.92 -4.20
C HIS A 163 5.01 -8.13 -5.16
N LEU A 164 4.77 -7.88 -6.45
CA LEU A 164 4.73 -8.92 -7.47
C LEU A 164 6.14 -9.40 -7.82
N LYS A 165 6.45 -10.65 -7.45
CA LYS A 165 7.76 -11.27 -7.71
C LYS A 165 7.84 -12.10 -8.98
N THR A 166 6.72 -12.57 -9.52
CA THR A 166 6.70 -13.50 -10.66
C THR A 166 5.71 -13.08 -11.74
N PRO A 167 5.93 -13.44 -13.02
CA PRO A 167 4.98 -13.17 -14.09
C PRO A 167 3.59 -13.77 -13.84
N THR A 168 3.52 -14.97 -13.27
CA THR A 168 2.23 -15.65 -13.02
C THR A 168 1.41 -14.99 -11.93
N ALA A 169 2.04 -14.28 -10.99
CA ALA A 169 1.33 -13.59 -9.91
C ALA A 169 0.38 -12.50 -10.44
N VAL A 170 0.64 -11.94 -11.64
CA VAL A 170 -0.14 -10.80 -12.17
C VAL A 170 -1.57 -11.18 -12.58
N GLU A 171 -1.82 -12.45 -12.94
CA GLU A 171 -3.05 -12.86 -13.63
C GLU A 171 -4.32 -12.57 -12.82
N ALA A 172 -4.29 -12.90 -11.53
CA ALA A 172 -5.43 -12.68 -10.64
C ALA A 172 -5.71 -11.19 -10.40
N PHE A 173 -4.68 -10.35 -10.34
CA PHE A 173 -4.83 -8.90 -10.15
C PHE A 173 -5.34 -8.23 -11.43
N VAL A 174 -4.83 -8.64 -12.59
CA VAL A 174 -5.32 -8.18 -13.90
C VAL A 174 -6.80 -8.55 -14.08
N ALA A 175 -7.21 -9.76 -13.69
CA ALA A 175 -8.59 -10.19 -13.73
C ALA A 175 -9.49 -9.39 -12.78
N ALA A 176 -9.00 -9.08 -11.56
CA ALA A 176 -9.73 -8.30 -10.57
C ALA A 176 -9.82 -6.79 -10.88
N GLY A 177 -9.08 -6.31 -11.89
CA GLY A 177 -9.16 -4.92 -12.37
C GLY A 177 -8.17 -3.96 -11.71
N TYR A 178 -7.05 -4.46 -11.19
CA TYR A 178 -6.00 -3.62 -10.62
C TYR A 178 -5.40 -2.67 -11.67
N THR A 179 -5.04 -1.45 -11.22
CA THR A 179 -4.56 -0.37 -12.08
C THR A 179 -3.13 0.05 -11.78
N PHE A 180 -2.56 -0.41 -10.67
CA PHE A 180 -1.21 -0.14 -10.23
C PHE A 180 -0.53 -1.48 -9.90
N TYR A 181 0.69 -1.69 -10.36
CA TYR A 181 1.43 -2.93 -10.21
C TYR A 181 2.82 -2.64 -9.67
N THR A 182 3.10 -3.06 -8.44
CA THR A 182 4.44 -2.96 -7.85
C THR A 182 5.21 -4.24 -8.10
N ILE A 183 6.24 -4.16 -8.95
CA ILE A 183 7.19 -5.25 -9.14
C ILE A 183 8.25 -5.20 -8.06
N ASP A 184 8.44 -6.34 -7.40
CA ASP A 184 9.50 -6.57 -6.43
C ASP A 184 10.47 -7.62 -7.01
N PRO A 185 11.61 -7.19 -7.56
CA PRO A 185 12.64 -8.06 -8.08
C PRO A 185 13.73 -8.36 -7.03
N SER A 186 13.46 -8.22 -5.72
CA SER A 186 14.43 -8.41 -4.62
C SER A 186 15.18 -9.74 -4.71
N ASP A 187 14.51 -10.83 -5.10
CA ASP A 187 15.11 -12.17 -5.26
C ASP A 187 16.24 -12.21 -6.33
N TYR A 188 16.31 -11.19 -7.19
CA TYR A 188 17.29 -11.05 -8.26
C TYR A 188 18.38 -10.02 -7.95
N VAL A 189 18.33 -9.37 -6.78
CA VAL A 189 19.36 -8.45 -6.31
C VAL A 189 20.57 -9.22 -5.77
N ASP A 190 21.78 -8.81 -6.17
CA ASP A 190 23.04 -9.38 -5.67
C ASP A 190 23.67 -8.46 -4.61
N ASP A 191 23.24 -8.56 -3.35
CA ASP A 191 23.80 -7.76 -2.26
C ASP A 191 25.30 -8.00 -2.03
N GLY A 192 25.81 -9.18 -2.45
CA GLY A 192 27.25 -9.48 -2.43
C GLY A 192 28.09 -8.54 -3.31
N ALA A 193 27.47 -7.85 -4.27
CA ALA A 193 28.13 -6.83 -5.07
C ALA A 193 28.72 -5.68 -4.24
N HIS A 194 28.14 -5.38 -3.08
CA HIS A 194 28.57 -4.24 -2.26
C HIS A 194 29.97 -4.46 -1.66
N ILE A 195 30.32 -5.71 -1.33
CA ILE A 195 31.58 -6.07 -0.66
C ILE A 195 32.54 -6.84 -1.57
N ALA A 196 32.15 -7.13 -2.82
CA ALA A 196 32.99 -7.85 -3.77
C ALA A 196 34.32 -7.12 -4.05
N SER A 197 35.39 -7.90 -4.16
CA SER A 197 36.69 -7.44 -4.67
C SER A 197 36.63 -7.12 -6.17
N GLU A 198 37.63 -6.41 -6.70
CA GLU A 198 37.68 -6.06 -8.14
C GLU A 198 37.63 -7.31 -9.04
N ALA A 199 38.35 -8.36 -8.70
CA ALA A 199 38.37 -9.62 -9.47
C ALA A 199 37.02 -10.36 -9.42
N GLU A 200 36.36 -10.37 -8.25
CA GLU A 200 35.03 -10.95 -8.11
C GLU A 200 33.99 -10.14 -8.88
N LEU A 201 34.08 -8.81 -8.81
CA LEU A 201 33.19 -7.91 -9.53
C LEU A 201 33.33 -8.08 -11.04
N GLU A 202 34.56 -8.19 -11.56
CA GLU A 202 34.79 -8.48 -12.98
C GLU A 202 34.16 -9.82 -13.40
N SER A 203 34.34 -10.86 -12.59
CA SER A 203 33.74 -12.17 -12.83
C SER A 203 32.21 -12.08 -12.87
N LYS A 204 31.62 -11.38 -11.89
CA LYS A 204 30.17 -11.19 -11.80
C LYS A 204 29.61 -10.41 -12.99
N VAL A 205 30.26 -9.33 -13.42
CA VAL A 205 29.88 -8.56 -14.62
C VAL A 205 29.90 -9.44 -15.87
N ARG A 206 30.93 -10.28 -16.05
CA ARG A 206 30.99 -11.24 -17.17
C ARG A 206 29.87 -12.28 -17.12
N SER A 207 29.38 -12.61 -15.92
CA SER A 207 28.30 -13.59 -15.71
C SER A 207 26.88 -13.00 -15.78
N LEU A 208 26.74 -11.68 -15.96
CA LEU A 208 25.42 -11.08 -16.15
C LEU A 208 24.75 -11.64 -17.40
N SER A 209 23.42 -11.83 -17.31
CA SER A 209 22.59 -12.18 -18.46
C SER A 209 22.44 -10.97 -19.39
N TRP A 210 23.46 -10.70 -20.21
CA TRP A 210 23.46 -9.61 -21.18
C TRP A 210 22.34 -9.72 -22.22
N GLU A 211 21.87 -10.95 -22.49
CA GLU A 211 20.70 -11.22 -23.33
C GLU A 211 19.40 -10.68 -22.69
N ASP A 212 19.15 -10.98 -21.41
CA ASP A 212 17.98 -10.46 -20.68
C ASP A 212 18.01 -8.93 -20.55
N LEU A 213 19.22 -8.36 -20.53
CA LEU A 213 19.44 -6.93 -20.55
C LEU A 213 19.42 -6.32 -21.95
N GLU A 214 19.36 -7.09 -23.04
CA GLU A 214 19.42 -6.57 -24.41
C GLU A 214 20.59 -5.57 -24.60
N ASP A 215 21.76 -5.89 -24.04
CA ASP A 215 22.93 -5.01 -24.01
C ASP A 215 24.23 -5.80 -24.07
N THR A 216 25.37 -5.10 -24.08
CA THR A 216 26.70 -5.69 -23.89
C THR A 216 27.45 -4.94 -22.79
N ARG A 217 28.47 -5.58 -22.21
CA ARG A 217 29.35 -4.92 -21.24
C ARG A 217 29.98 -3.66 -21.86
N GLU A 218 30.47 -3.78 -23.08
CA GLU A 218 31.18 -2.71 -23.78
C GLU A 218 30.26 -1.52 -24.06
N ASP A 219 29.01 -1.76 -24.45
CA ASP A 219 28.05 -0.70 -24.72
C ASP A 219 27.52 -0.04 -23.44
N MET A 220 27.33 -0.81 -22.37
CA MET A 220 27.07 -0.26 -21.04
C MET A 220 28.24 0.65 -20.60
N GLU A 221 29.47 0.16 -20.62
CA GLU A 221 30.65 0.95 -20.22
C GLU A 221 30.78 2.23 -21.05
N ARG A 222 30.57 2.15 -22.37
CA ARG A 222 30.59 3.30 -23.27
C ARG A 222 29.53 4.34 -22.90
N ARG A 223 28.33 3.89 -22.51
CA ARG A 223 27.20 4.75 -22.16
C ARG A 223 27.43 5.49 -20.84
N TYR A 224 27.96 4.81 -19.83
CA TYR A 224 28.03 5.34 -18.46
C TYR A 224 29.39 5.97 -18.11
N LEU A 225 30.52 5.38 -18.53
CA LEU A 225 31.85 5.89 -18.14
C LEU A 225 32.28 7.12 -18.94
N GLY A 226 31.66 7.36 -20.10
CA GLY A 226 31.97 8.48 -20.98
C GLY A 226 31.09 9.71 -20.80
N ALA A 227 30.05 9.64 -19.97
CA ALA A 227 29.03 10.68 -19.88
C ALA A 227 28.77 11.07 -18.42
N PRO A 228 29.15 12.29 -17.99
CA PRO A 228 28.69 12.81 -16.72
C PRO A 228 27.17 13.03 -16.75
N TYR A 229 26.55 12.95 -15.59
CA TYR A 229 25.15 13.32 -15.37
C TYR A 229 25.06 14.43 -14.33
N VAL A 230 23.94 15.15 -14.32
CA VAL A 230 23.75 16.29 -13.42
C VAL A 230 22.69 15.96 -12.38
N VAL A 231 23.00 16.18 -11.10
CA VAL A 231 22.04 16.09 -9.99
C VAL A 231 22.12 17.38 -9.20
N GLU A 232 21.03 18.16 -9.18
CA GLU A 232 20.98 19.52 -8.57
C GLU A 232 22.07 20.47 -9.05
N GLY A 233 22.42 20.41 -10.34
CA GLY A 233 23.49 21.26 -10.90
C GLY A 233 24.90 20.81 -10.53
N GLN A 234 25.06 19.72 -9.78
CA GLN A 234 26.35 19.07 -9.53
C GLN A 234 26.59 18.00 -10.59
N MET A 235 27.81 17.98 -11.12
CA MET A 235 28.23 17.00 -12.10
C MET A 235 28.69 15.73 -11.39
N GLU A 236 28.01 14.62 -11.66
CA GLU A 236 28.31 13.29 -11.16
C GLU A 236 28.86 12.45 -12.31
N THR A 237 29.72 11.48 -12.00
CA THR A 237 30.29 10.56 -12.99
C THR A 237 30.30 9.16 -12.45
N PHE A 238 30.02 8.18 -13.31
CA PHE A 238 30.36 6.80 -13.02
C PHE A 238 31.85 6.59 -13.18
N ASP A 239 32.49 6.07 -12.16
CA ASP A 239 33.71 5.30 -12.36
C ASP A 239 33.36 3.83 -12.66
N ARG A 240 34.37 3.06 -13.06
CA ARG A 240 34.18 1.65 -13.42
C ARG A 240 33.66 0.82 -12.25
N GLU A 241 34.12 1.11 -11.04
CA GLU A 241 33.74 0.34 -9.86
C GLU A 241 32.26 0.57 -9.50
N SER A 242 31.83 1.82 -9.38
CA SER A 242 30.44 2.20 -9.11
C SER A 242 29.48 1.67 -10.17
N LEU A 243 29.83 1.77 -11.46
CA LEU A 243 29.03 1.20 -12.55
C LEU A 243 28.89 -0.32 -12.42
N TRP A 244 30.01 -1.02 -12.23
CA TRP A 244 29.99 -2.47 -12.14
C TRP A 244 29.26 -2.96 -10.88
N ARG A 245 29.41 -2.27 -9.74
CA ARG A 245 28.64 -2.59 -8.53
C ARG A 245 27.15 -2.44 -8.77
N ALA A 246 26.71 -1.33 -9.39
CA ALA A 246 25.31 -1.13 -9.76
C ALA A 246 24.79 -2.21 -10.72
N ALA A 247 25.55 -2.50 -11.78
CA ALA A 247 25.20 -3.51 -12.79
C ALA A 247 25.12 -4.92 -12.21
N VAL A 248 26.07 -5.30 -11.35
CA VAL A 248 26.06 -6.61 -10.70
C VAL A 248 24.92 -6.71 -9.68
N LYS A 249 24.72 -5.68 -8.86
CA LYS A 249 23.68 -5.67 -7.84
C LYS A 249 22.28 -5.72 -8.46
N TYR A 250 22.03 -4.94 -9.51
CA TYR A 250 20.67 -4.71 -10.03
C TYR A 250 20.41 -5.19 -11.46
N GLY A 251 21.41 -5.60 -12.24
CA GLY A 251 21.23 -5.99 -13.65
C GLY A 251 20.19 -7.11 -13.83
N ARG A 252 20.29 -8.19 -13.03
CA ARG A 252 19.29 -9.27 -13.06
C ARG A 252 17.91 -8.79 -12.63
N ALA A 253 17.83 -7.92 -11.61
CA ALA A 253 16.58 -7.35 -11.14
C ALA A 253 15.89 -6.47 -12.20
N VAL A 254 16.66 -5.68 -12.96
CA VAL A 254 16.18 -4.88 -14.08
C VAL A 254 15.65 -5.76 -15.21
N GLY A 255 16.41 -6.78 -15.64
CA GLY A 255 15.97 -7.72 -16.66
C GLY A 255 14.68 -8.46 -16.26
N HIS A 256 14.61 -8.93 -15.01
CA HIS A 256 13.41 -9.59 -14.47
C HIS A 256 12.19 -8.65 -14.42
N THR A 257 12.40 -7.40 -14.03
CA THR A 257 11.34 -6.36 -14.05
C THR A 257 10.83 -6.14 -15.46
N ALA A 258 11.71 -6.06 -16.47
CA ALA A 258 11.31 -5.95 -17.87
C ALA A 258 10.52 -7.17 -18.35
N ALA A 259 10.89 -8.38 -17.92
CA ALA A 259 10.15 -9.60 -18.23
C ALA A 259 8.73 -9.61 -17.64
N ILE A 260 8.57 -9.25 -16.36
CA ILE A 260 7.24 -9.13 -15.74
C ILE A 260 6.43 -8.02 -16.41
N TYR A 261 7.03 -6.87 -16.71
CA TYR A 261 6.34 -5.78 -17.42
C TYR A 261 5.79 -6.24 -18.78
N ARG A 262 6.62 -6.91 -19.60
CA ARG A 262 6.19 -7.45 -20.90
C ARG A 262 5.07 -8.47 -20.76
N HIS A 263 5.16 -9.33 -19.73
CA HIS A 263 4.07 -10.26 -19.42
C HIS A 263 2.79 -9.51 -19.04
N LEU A 264 2.88 -8.51 -18.17
CA LEU A 264 1.75 -7.68 -17.75
C LEU A 264 1.08 -6.98 -18.95
N VAL A 265 1.86 -6.37 -19.85
CA VAL A 265 1.35 -5.77 -21.10
C VAL A 265 0.56 -6.79 -21.93
N SER A 266 1.01 -8.04 -22.00
CA SER A 266 0.30 -9.10 -22.72
C SER A 266 -1.04 -9.51 -22.08
N ARG A 267 -1.25 -9.20 -20.78
CA ARG A 267 -2.43 -9.57 -20.00
C ARG A 267 -3.43 -8.42 -19.82
N VAL A 268 -2.96 -7.19 -19.65
CA VAL A 268 -3.84 -6.01 -19.41
C VAL A 268 -4.56 -5.55 -20.68
N HIS A 269 -4.08 -5.95 -21.85
CA HIS A 269 -4.61 -5.58 -23.16
C HIS A 269 -4.71 -4.05 -23.33
N ASN A 270 -5.89 -3.51 -23.62
CA ASN A 270 -6.10 -2.07 -23.88
C ASN A 270 -6.38 -1.25 -22.60
N ARG A 271 -6.27 -1.83 -21.40
CA ARG A 271 -6.49 -1.12 -20.15
C ARG A 271 -5.23 -0.35 -19.75
N ALA A 272 -5.41 0.91 -19.38
CA ALA A 272 -4.33 1.70 -18.80
C ALA A 272 -3.94 1.14 -17.42
N PHE A 273 -2.65 1.13 -17.13
CA PHE A 273 -2.10 0.71 -15.86
C PHE A 273 -0.82 1.48 -15.55
N GLU A 274 -0.39 1.38 -14.30
CA GLU A 274 0.82 2.03 -13.78
C GLU A 274 1.75 1.00 -13.18
N LEU A 275 3.04 1.30 -13.26
CA LEU A 275 4.08 0.45 -12.72
C LEU A 275 4.86 1.19 -11.65
N GLU A 276 5.12 0.48 -10.56
CA GLU A 276 6.16 0.80 -9.59
C GLU A 276 7.22 -0.28 -9.60
N VAL A 277 8.46 0.11 -9.39
CA VAL A 277 9.57 -0.82 -9.14
C VAL A 277 10.06 -0.64 -7.71
N SER A 278 10.09 -1.72 -6.93
CA SER A 278 10.51 -1.71 -5.53
C SER A 278 11.84 -2.41 -5.34
N VAL A 279 12.84 -1.72 -4.81
CA VAL A 279 14.14 -2.28 -4.42
C VAL A 279 14.49 -1.90 -2.98
N ASP A 280 13.46 -1.76 -2.14
CA ASP A 280 13.57 -1.38 -0.73
C ASP A 280 14.00 -2.56 0.17
N GLU A 281 13.64 -3.80 -0.21
CA GLU A 281 13.99 -5.04 0.50
C GLU A 281 15.40 -5.57 0.13
N THR A 282 16.43 -4.70 0.13
CA THR A 282 17.85 -5.10 -0.04
C THR A 282 18.62 -5.01 1.28
N ASP A 283 19.83 -5.58 1.39
CA ASP A 283 20.59 -5.49 2.65
C ASP A 283 21.23 -4.11 2.86
N SER A 284 21.73 -3.52 1.78
CA SER A 284 22.44 -2.22 1.79
C SER A 284 21.60 -1.11 1.15
N PRO A 285 21.63 0.14 1.69
CA PRO A 285 20.95 1.28 1.09
C PRO A 285 21.29 1.44 -0.40
N THR A 286 20.31 1.85 -1.19
CA THR A 286 20.47 2.10 -2.63
C THR A 286 21.31 3.36 -2.81
N SER A 287 22.49 3.25 -3.41
CA SER A 287 23.32 4.42 -3.71
C SER A 287 22.73 5.28 -4.83
N LEU A 288 23.19 6.53 -4.97
CA LEU A 288 22.75 7.41 -6.06
C LEU A 288 23.08 6.82 -7.45
N ALA A 289 24.27 6.21 -7.60
CA ALA A 289 24.70 5.54 -8.83
C ALA A 289 23.82 4.31 -9.14
N GLU A 290 23.45 3.54 -8.11
CA GLU A 290 22.53 2.41 -8.24
C GLU A 290 21.13 2.85 -8.67
N HIS A 291 20.58 3.91 -8.05
CA HIS A 291 19.31 4.50 -8.47
C HIS A 291 19.37 4.94 -9.94
N PHE A 292 20.43 5.67 -10.33
CA PHE A 292 20.60 6.14 -11.71
C PHE A 292 20.61 4.98 -12.69
N TYR A 293 21.38 3.93 -12.39
CA TYR A 293 21.47 2.71 -13.19
C TYR A 293 20.09 2.05 -13.37
N ILE A 294 19.35 1.83 -12.27
CA ILE A 294 18.02 1.21 -12.31
C ILE A 294 17.07 2.00 -13.21
N ALA A 295 16.92 3.30 -12.94
CA ALA A 295 16.00 4.16 -13.69
C ALA A 295 16.36 4.25 -15.18
N SER A 296 17.65 4.38 -15.49
CA SER A 296 18.14 4.50 -16.87
C SER A 296 18.01 3.20 -17.66
N GLU A 297 18.34 2.05 -17.05
CA GLU A 297 18.24 0.76 -17.73
C GLU A 297 16.79 0.29 -17.91
N LEU A 298 15.90 0.55 -16.94
CA LEU A 298 14.46 0.30 -17.12
C LEU A 298 13.91 1.12 -18.30
N ARG A 299 14.29 2.39 -18.41
CA ARG A 299 13.92 3.24 -19.55
C ARG A 299 14.49 2.69 -20.86
N ARG A 300 15.75 2.27 -20.88
CA ARG A 300 16.40 1.69 -22.07
C ARG A 300 15.66 0.43 -22.54
N LEU A 301 15.19 -0.40 -21.62
CA LEU A 301 14.40 -1.60 -21.89
C LEU A 301 12.93 -1.33 -22.22
N GLY A 302 12.52 -0.06 -22.28
CA GLY A 302 11.16 0.35 -22.63
C GLY A 302 10.14 0.09 -21.51
N VAL A 303 10.55 0.12 -20.25
CA VAL A 303 9.68 -0.08 -19.08
C VAL A 303 9.28 1.29 -18.49
N PRO A 304 8.09 1.83 -18.82
CA PRO A 304 7.57 3.02 -18.17
C PRO A 304 7.12 2.71 -16.72
N PHE A 305 7.49 3.57 -15.78
CA PHE A 305 7.09 3.49 -14.39
C PHE A 305 6.73 4.88 -13.85
N VAL A 306 5.82 4.92 -12.86
CA VAL A 306 5.37 6.16 -12.21
C VAL A 306 6.00 6.38 -10.83
N SER A 307 6.58 5.33 -10.25
CA SER A 307 7.32 5.40 -8.99
C SER A 307 8.44 4.36 -8.88
N LEU A 308 9.44 4.71 -8.09
CA LEU A 308 10.53 3.83 -7.68
C LEU A 308 10.59 3.84 -6.14
N ALA A 309 10.77 2.69 -5.52
CA ALA A 309 11.01 2.55 -4.08
C ALA A 309 12.46 2.10 -3.81
N PRO A 310 13.41 3.02 -3.61
CA PRO A 310 14.75 2.68 -3.15
C PRO A 310 14.76 2.18 -1.71
N ARG A 311 15.84 1.48 -1.32
CA ARG A 311 16.19 1.32 0.09
C ARG A 311 16.89 2.58 0.59
N PHE A 312 16.19 3.40 1.36
CA PHE A 312 16.79 4.59 1.97
C PHE A 312 17.73 4.24 3.13
N VAL A 313 18.57 5.20 3.51
CA VAL A 313 19.38 5.13 4.74
C VAL A 313 18.50 5.02 5.99
N GLY A 314 19.08 4.50 7.08
CA GLY A 314 18.37 4.18 8.31
C GLY A 314 17.49 2.92 8.16
N SER A 315 16.56 2.72 9.11
CA SER A 315 15.70 1.55 9.13
C SER A 315 14.22 1.93 9.12
N PHE A 316 13.48 1.26 8.23
CA PHE A 316 12.04 1.42 8.05
C PHE A 316 11.29 0.22 8.63
N GLU A 317 11.48 -0.05 9.92
CA GLU A 317 10.87 -1.22 10.56
C GLU A 317 9.34 -1.12 10.64
N LYS A 318 8.66 -2.26 10.62
CA LYS A 318 7.19 -2.30 10.58
C LYS A 318 6.58 -1.77 11.88
N GLY A 319 5.57 -0.91 11.75
CA GLY A 319 4.77 -0.43 12.89
C GLY A 319 5.47 0.57 13.81
N VAL A 320 6.60 1.16 13.44
CA VAL A 320 7.31 2.15 14.28
C VAL A 320 7.82 3.31 13.43
N ASP A 321 8.25 4.39 14.08
CA ASP A 321 8.87 5.53 13.41
C ASP A 321 10.23 5.17 12.80
N TYR A 322 10.75 6.04 11.96
CA TYR A 322 12.07 5.91 11.35
C TYR A 322 13.16 5.79 12.42
N ILE A 323 14.11 4.89 12.19
CA ILE A 323 15.26 4.68 13.06
C ILE A 323 16.52 5.08 12.31
N GLY A 324 17.13 6.20 12.72
CA GLY A 324 18.35 6.72 12.12
C GLY A 324 18.52 8.21 12.38
N ASP A 325 19.55 8.79 11.77
CA ASP A 325 19.80 10.22 11.80
C ASP A 325 18.94 10.95 10.75
N LEU A 326 18.20 11.98 11.17
CA LEU A 326 17.27 12.70 10.30
C LEU A 326 17.97 13.62 9.30
N ASP A 327 19.11 14.20 9.67
CA ASP A 327 19.89 15.06 8.77
C ASP A 327 20.53 14.24 7.65
N THR A 328 21.04 13.05 7.99
CA THR A 328 21.54 12.06 7.02
C THR A 328 20.42 11.60 6.08
N PHE A 329 19.23 11.29 6.62
CA PHE A 329 18.07 10.95 5.78
C PHE A 329 17.71 12.10 4.83
N ALA A 330 17.59 13.33 5.33
CA ALA A 330 17.24 14.49 4.53
C ALA A 330 18.25 14.73 3.39
N THR A 331 19.55 14.61 3.70
CA THR A 331 20.63 14.79 2.73
C THR A 331 20.58 13.75 1.61
N GLU A 332 20.49 12.46 1.95
CA GLU A 332 20.48 11.39 0.95
C GLU A 332 19.15 11.35 0.18
N PHE A 333 18.02 11.59 0.85
CA PHE A 333 16.71 11.65 0.20
C PHE A 333 16.63 12.81 -0.80
N ALA A 334 17.22 13.97 -0.49
CA ALA A 334 17.27 15.11 -1.42
C ALA A 334 17.98 14.72 -2.73
N ARG A 335 19.08 13.97 -2.66
CA ARG A 335 19.82 13.48 -3.84
C ARG A 335 18.99 12.53 -4.68
N HIS A 336 18.26 11.59 -4.06
CA HIS A 336 17.32 10.72 -4.79
C HIS A 336 16.15 11.50 -5.40
N ALA A 337 15.61 12.50 -4.69
CA ALA A 337 14.52 13.34 -5.19
C ALA A 337 14.95 14.16 -6.40
N ALA A 338 16.17 14.70 -6.36
CA ALA A 338 16.78 15.39 -7.48
C ALA A 338 16.98 14.50 -8.70
N LEU A 339 17.49 13.28 -8.47
CA LEU A 339 17.66 12.32 -9.54
C LEU A 339 16.31 11.89 -10.15
N ALA A 340 15.27 11.73 -9.33
CA ALA A 340 13.93 11.42 -9.79
C ALA A 340 13.30 12.55 -10.63
N ARG A 341 13.69 13.81 -10.40
CA ARG A 341 13.30 14.94 -11.25
C ARG A 341 14.05 14.93 -12.58
N GLU A 342 15.36 14.70 -12.54
CA GLU A 342 16.22 14.71 -13.74
C GLU A 342 15.93 13.54 -14.68
N LEU A 343 15.87 12.32 -14.12
CA LEU A 343 15.57 11.12 -14.89
C LEU A 343 14.08 10.92 -15.10
N GLY A 344 13.21 11.62 -14.39
CA GLY A 344 11.77 11.39 -14.45
C GLY A 344 11.00 12.37 -15.34
N PRO A 345 9.85 12.89 -14.87
CA PRO A 345 9.37 12.81 -13.49
C PRO A 345 8.78 11.44 -13.12
N TYR A 346 9.14 10.94 -11.94
CA TYR A 346 8.49 9.81 -11.24
C TYR A 346 8.49 10.08 -9.73
N LYS A 347 7.65 9.36 -8.99
CA LYS A 347 7.52 9.49 -7.53
C LYS A 347 8.58 8.67 -6.81
N LEU A 348 9.04 9.15 -5.66
CA LEU A 348 9.74 8.32 -4.68
C LEU A 348 8.71 7.62 -3.79
N SER A 349 8.80 6.31 -3.70
CA SER A 349 7.86 5.50 -2.94
C SER A 349 8.43 5.13 -1.57
N LEU A 350 7.67 5.42 -0.51
CA LEU A 350 7.99 5.09 0.88
C LEU A 350 7.29 3.78 1.24
N HIS A 351 8.00 2.68 0.99
CA HIS A 351 7.62 1.34 1.47
C HIS A 351 7.86 1.19 2.96
N SER A 352 7.14 0.26 3.59
CA SER A 352 7.04 0.18 5.06
C SER A 352 6.69 1.53 5.69
N GLY A 353 5.94 2.34 4.95
CA GLY A 353 5.83 3.76 5.17
C GLY A 353 4.96 4.13 6.35
N SER A 354 4.14 3.23 6.89
CA SER A 354 3.33 3.53 8.06
C SER A 354 4.18 3.90 9.28
N ASP A 355 3.68 4.85 10.05
CA ASP A 355 4.20 5.34 11.34
C ASP A 355 5.55 6.07 11.28
N LYS A 356 6.10 6.31 10.08
CA LYS A 356 7.34 7.07 9.85
C LYS A 356 7.14 8.59 9.97
N PHE A 357 6.47 9.02 11.03
CA PHE A 357 6.02 10.40 11.21
C PHE A 357 7.14 11.44 11.10
N SER A 358 8.33 11.11 11.58
CA SER A 358 9.48 12.02 11.60
C SER A 358 10.00 12.40 10.21
N ILE A 359 9.74 11.59 9.18
CA ILE A 359 10.30 11.79 7.84
C ILE A 359 9.30 12.26 6.77
N TYR A 360 7.99 12.22 7.04
CA TYR A 360 6.98 12.60 6.04
C TYR A 360 7.12 14.05 5.57
N GLY A 361 7.27 14.99 6.51
CA GLY A 361 7.44 16.41 6.17
C GLY A 361 8.74 16.68 5.41
N ILE A 362 9.81 15.95 5.74
CA ILE A 362 11.09 16.02 5.02
C ILE A 362 10.90 15.53 3.58
N ALA A 363 10.32 14.34 3.41
CA ALA A 363 10.11 13.73 2.09
C ALA A 363 9.20 14.59 1.20
N ALA A 364 8.07 15.07 1.74
CA ALA A 364 7.13 15.91 1.01
C ALA A 364 7.75 17.25 0.58
N SER A 365 8.50 17.91 1.46
CA SER A 365 9.21 19.15 1.14
C SER A 365 10.24 18.96 0.03
N LEU A 366 11.08 17.93 0.12
CA LEU A 366 12.18 17.69 -0.83
C LEU A 366 11.72 17.24 -2.23
N THR A 367 10.48 16.77 -2.35
CA THR A 367 9.89 16.28 -3.61
C THR A 367 8.74 17.17 -4.11
N SER A 368 8.50 18.31 -3.45
CA SER A 368 7.53 19.30 -3.88
C SER A 368 7.87 19.83 -5.27
N THR A 369 6.90 19.86 -6.19
CA THR A 369 7.14 20.28 -7.58
C THR A 369 7.08 21.80 -7.76
N GLY A 370 6.32 22.51 -6.93
CA GLY A 370 5.93 23.91 -7.16
C GLY A 370 5.15 24.12 -8.47
N SER A 371 4.78 23.04 -9.17
CA SER A 371 4.14 23.07 -10.47
C SER A 371 2.64 23.29 -10.32
N LYS A 372 2.07 24.14 -11.19
CA LYS A 372 0.61 24.32 -11.29
C LYS A 372 -0.08 23.12 -11.93
N ASP A 373 0.60 22.44 -12.85
CA ASP A 373 0.05 21.32 -13.62
C ASP A 373 0.19 19.98 -12.87
N LEU A 374 1.10 19.93 -11.89
CA LEU A 374 1.32 18.76 -11.04
C LEU A 374 1.54 19.22 -9.59
N PRO A 375 0.51 19.75 -8.92
CA PRO A 375 0.63 20.27 -7.56
C PRO A 375 0.96 19.15 -6.56
N GLY A 376 1.69 19.51 -5.50
CA GLY A 376 2.06 18.61 -4.42
C GLY A 376 3.47 18.04 -4.53
N ALA A 377 3.70 16.95 -3.80
CA ALA A 377 4.97 16.25 -3.68
C ALA A 377 4.99 14.99 -4.55
N LEU A 378 6.10 14.70 -5.23
CA LEU A 378 6.29 13.46 -5.99
C LEU A 378 6.61 12.28 -5.07
N ILE A 379 5.64 11.91 -4.22
CA ILE A 379 5.75 10.76 -3.32
C ILE A 379 4.58 9.79 -3.45
N HIS A 380 4.87 8.52 -3.19
CA HIS A 380 3.89 7.48 -2.93
C HIS A 380 4.12 6.93 -1.53
N LEU A 381 3.13 6.98 -0.62
CA LEU A 381 3.24 6.42 0.73
C LEU A 381 2.52 5.08 0.80
N LYS A 382 3.20 3.99 1.15
CA LYS A 382 2.53 2.69 1.36
C LYS A 382 2.28 2.40 2.84
N THR A 383 1.02 2.17 3.18
CA THR A 383 0.60 1.66 4.49
C THR A 383 -0.19 0.37 4.31
N ALA A 384 -0.18 -0.51 5.32
CA ALA A 384 -1.05 -1.69 5.34
C ALA A 384 -1.29 -2.17 6.78
N GLY A 385 -0.24 -2.67 7.44
CA GLY A 385 -0.37 -3.30 8.75
C GLY A 385 -0.85 -2.37 9.86
N THR A 386 -0.71 -1.05 9.71
CA THR A 386 -1.24 -0.10 10.70
C THR A 386 -2.78 -0.09 10.76
N SER A 387 -3.48 -0.37 9.65
CA SER A 387 -4.95 -0.55 9.64
C SER A 387 -5.36 -1.70 10.57
N TYR A 388 -4.59 -2.79 10.57
CA TYR A 388 -4.80 -3.93 11.46
C TYR A 388 -4.46 -3.60 12.93
N LEU A 389 -3.41 -2.81 13.17
CA LEU A 389 -3.10 -2.36 14.53
C LEU A 389 -4.21 -1.49 15.12
N GLU A 390 -4.83 -0.61 14.33
CA GLU A 390 -5.99 0.16 14.78
C GLU A 390 -7.25 -0.69 14.97
N ALA A 391 -7.36 -1.84 14.28
CA ALA A 391 -8.39 -2.83 14.57
C ALA A 391 -8.16 -3.46 15.96
N LEU A 392 -6.91 -3.85 16.26
CA LEU A 392 -6.57 -4.34 17.60
C LEU A 392 -6.78 -3.27 18.68
N ARG A 393 -6.54 -1.98 18.37
CA ARG A 393 -6.85 -0.88 19.28
C ARG A 393 -8.33 -0.75 19.56
N THR A 394 -9.15 -0.95 18.54
CA THR A 394 -10.61 -1.00 18.69
C THR A 394 -10.99 -2.12 19.64
N VAL A 395 -10.46 -3.33 19.43
CA VAL A 395 -10.70 -4.48 20.32
C VAL A 395 -10.23 -4.19 21.74
N ALA A 396 -9.05 -3.61 21.93
CA ALA A 396 -8.57 -3.22 23.26
C ALA A 396 -9.51 -2.25 24.01
N GLN A 397 -10.28 -1.42 23.28
CA GLN A 397 -11.24 -0.48 23.88
C GLN A 397 -12.59 -1.11 24.21
N VAL A 398 -13.03 -2.11 23.45
CA VAL A 398 -14.42 -2.62 23.52
C VAL A 398 -14.51 -4.07 24.03
N ASP A 399 -13.43 -4.84 23.91
CA ASP A 399 -13.32 -6.24 24.33
C ASP A 399 -11.87 -6.53 24.79
N GLY A 400 -11.55 -6.03 25.99
CA GLY A 400 -10.24 -6.21 26.60
C GLY A 400 -9.84 -7.68 26.80
N SER A 401 -10.81 -8.57 27.00
CA SER A 401 -10.57 -10.01 27.12
C SER A 401 -10.02 -10.57 25.82
N LEU A 402 -10.69 -10.32 24.69
CA LEU A 402 -10.21 -10.77 23.37
C LEU A 402 -8.83 -10.17 23.06
N PHE A 403 -8.61 -8.90 23.37
CA PHE A 403 -7.29 -8.29 23.16
C PHE A 403 -6.18 -8.98 23.97
N ARG A 404 -6.44 -9.33 25.24
CA ARG A 404 -5.48 -10.08 26.07
C ARG A 404 -5.19 -11.46 25.49
N GLU A 405 -6.20 -12.19 25.01
CA GLU A 405 -6.01 -13.47 24.33
C GLU A 405 -5.10 -13.33 23.09
N ILE A 406 -5.34 -12.30 22.27
CA ILE A 406 -4.54 -12.00 21.08
C ILE A 406 -3.10 -11.64 21.47
N LEU A 407 -2.90 -10.83 22.53
CA LEU A 407 -1.59 -10.45 23.01
C LEU A 407 -0.82 -11.68 23.52
N THR A 408 -1.45 -12.55 24.31
CA THR A 408 -0.86 -13.83 24.74
C THR A 408 -0.38 -14.62 23.53
N PHE A 409 -1.26 -14.85 22.57
CA PHE A 409 -0.95 -15.66 21.40
C PHE A 409 0.13 -15.04 20.51
N SER A 410 0.10 -13.72 20.32
CA SER A 410 1.11 -13.00 19.55
C SER A 410 2.50 -13.13 20.17
N ARG A 411 2.58 -13.14 21.51
CA ARG A 411 3.86 -13.40 22.20
C ARG A 411 4.36 -14.81 21.95
N GLU A 412 3.47 -15.80 21.91
CA GLU A 412 3.81 -17.21 21.69
C GLU A 412 4.34 -17.46 20.27
N CYS A 413 3.77 -16.82 19.25
CA CYS A 413 4.17 -17.03 17.85
C CYS A 413 5.23 -16.05 17.33
N TYR A 414 5.56 -14.98 18.06
CA TYR A 414 6.42 -13.89 17.58
C TYR A 414 7.75 -14.36 16.95
N GLU A 415 8.52 -15.22 17.63
CA GLU A 415 9.82 -15.67 17.11
C GLU A 415 9.70 -16.45 15.78
N THR A 416 8.56 -17.13 15.57
CA THR A 416 8.29 -17.83 14.31
C THR A 416 7.87 -16.84 13.23
N ASP A 417 6.91 -15.96 13.54
CA ASP A 417 6.28 -15.08 12.56
C ASP A 417 7.20 -13.95 12.10
N ARG A 418 8.11 -13.50 12.97
CA ARG A 418 9.07 -12.42 12.66
C ARG A 418 10.15 -12.83 11.66
N ALA A 419 10.35 -14.12 11.41
CA ALA A 419 11.43 -14.64 10.53
C ALA A 419 11.39 -14.07 9.09
N THR A 420 10.26 -13.50 8.69
CA THR A 420 10.03 -12.90 7.36
C THR A 420 9.90 -11.37 7.40
N TYR A 421 10.27 -10.74 8.51
CA TYR A 421 10.22 -9.30 8.73
C TYR A 421 11.51 -8.78 9.35
N HIS A 422 11.92 -7.59 8.90
CA HIS A 422 12.96 -6.83 9.58
C HIS A 422 12.35 -6.01 10.73
N VAL A 423 12.44 -6.54 11.94
CA VAL A 423 11.94 -5.93 13.20
C VAL A 423 12.91 -6.20 14.35
N SER A 424 13.00 -5.24 15.28
CA SER A 424 13.96 -5.26 16.40
C SER A 424 13.32 -5.47 17.79
N ALA A 425 12.00 -5.68 17.87
CA ALA A 425 11.30 -5.83 19.13
C ALA A 425 11.82 -6.97 20.01
N GLU A 426 11.95 -6.66 21.30
CA GLU A 426 12.36 -7.57 22.37
C GLU A 426 11.13 -8.09 23.13
N LEU A 427 10.87 -9.39 23.05
CA LEU A 427 9.70 -10.02 23.67
C LEU A 427 9.65 -9.86 25.22
N SER A 428 10.82 -9.67 25.84
CA SER A 428 10.97 -9.39 27.28
C SER A 428 10.43 -8.01 27.69
N ARG A 429 10.33 -7.06 26.75
CA ARG A 429 9.82 -5.70 26.97
C ARG A 429 8.33 -5.56 26.73
N VAL A 430 7.73 -6.52 26.03
CA VAL A 430 6.28 -6.61 25.87
C VAL A 430 5.68 -6.94 27.25
N PRO A 431 4.65 -6.22 27.73
CA PRO A 431 4.00 -6.56 29.00
C PRO A 431 3.31 -7.93 28.96
N GLN A 432 3.19 -8.56 30.13
CA GLN A 432 2.33 -9.73 30.25
C GLN A 432 0.87 -9.30 30.09
N PRO A 433 0.03 -10.11 29.41
CA PRO A 433 -1.35 -9.77 29.11
C PRO A 433 -2.17 -9.32 30.31
N ASP A 434 -1.96 -9.88 31.50
CA ASP A 434 -2.71 -9.56 32.73
C ASP A 434 -2.15 -8.37 33.54
N SER A 435 -0.99 -7.82 33.16
CA SER A 435 -0.35 -6.72 33.89
C SER A 435 -1.07 -5.36 33.75
N PRO A 436 -1.43 -4.88 32.55
CA PRO A 436 -2.14 -3.60 32.40
C PRO A 436 -3.62 -3.72 32.78
N SER A 437 -4.22 -2.63 33.26
CA SER A 437 -5.67 -2.51 33.39
C SER A 437 -6.35 -2.39 32.02
N ASP A 438 -7.67 -2.62 31.96
CA ASP A 438 -8.43 -2.51 30.70
C ASP A 438 -8.29 -1.12 30.04
N ALA A 439 -8.26 -0.06 30.86
CA ALA A 439 -8.07 1.32 30.38
C ALA A 439 -6.68 1.58 29.78
N GLU A 440 -5.69 0.72 30.10
CA GLU A 440 -4.31 0.84 29.61
C GLU A 440 -4.05 0.00 28.36
N LEU A 441 -4.88 -1.01 28.06
CA LEU A 441 -4.69 -1.90 26.90
C LEU A 441 -4.52 -1.14 25.58
N PRO A 442 -5.32 -0.10 25.25
CA PRO A 442 -5.14 0.61 23.99
C PRO A 442 -3.79 1.34 23.89
N ARG A 443 -3.14 1.68 25.01
CA ARG A 443 -1.84 2.37 25.03
C ARG A 443 -0.68 1.43 24.70
N LEU A 444 -0.86 0.11 24.82
CA LEU A 444 0.15 -0.85 24.42
C LEU A 444 0.50 -0.75 22.93
N LEU A 445 -0.45 -0.29 22.10
CA LEU A 445 -0.24 -0.04 20.68
C LEU A 445 0.51 1.26 20.38
N GLU A 446 0.98 1.97 21.40
CA GLU A 446 2.00 3.03 21.28
C GLU A 446 3.39 2.54 21.71
N GLN A 447 3.49 1.35 22.33
CA GLN A 447 4.75 0.82 22.83
C GLN A 447 5.49 0.08 21.72
N PHE A 448 6.74 0.48 21.46
CA PHE A 448 7.57 -0.01 20.37
C PHE A 448 7.51 -1.54 20.18
N ASP A 449 7.89 -2.30 21.21
CA ASP A 449 8.02 -3.76 21.10
C ASP A 449 6.66 -4.45 20.89
N THR A 450 5.66 -4.04 21.66
CA THR A 450 4.30 -4.60 21.60
C THR A 450 3.68 -4.34 20.24
N ARG A 451 3.87 -3.13 19.71
CA ARG A 451 3.32 -2.73 18.41
C ARG A 451 3.94 -3.55 17.28
N GLN A 452 5.27 -3.76 17.28
CA GLN A 452 5.91 -4.63 16.28
C GLN A 452 5.47 -6.10 16.41
N VAL A 453 5.43 -6.64 17.63
CA VAL A 453 5.00 -8.02 17.90
C VAL A 453 3.60 -8.25 17.37
N LEU A 454 2.65 -7.39 17.72
CA LEU A 454 1.28 -7.48 17.19
C LEU A 454 1.24 -7.29 15.67
N HIS A 455 2.07 -6.41 15.10
CA HIS A 455 2.08 -6.13 13.66
C HIS A 455 2.45 -7.35 12.82
N VAL A 456 3.49 -8.09 13.21
CA VAL A 456 4.05 -9.18 12.38
C VAL A 456 3.31 -10.50 12.54
N THR A 457 2.62 -10.70 13.67
CA THR A 457 1.86 -11.92 13.98
C THR A 457 0.45 -11.95 13.40
N TYR A 458 0.05 -10.93 12.62
CA TYR A 458 -1.31 -10.81 12.09
C TYR A 458 -1.79 -12.07 11.34
N GLY A 459 -0.93 -12.77 10.61
CA GLY A 459 -1.33 -13.98 9.87
C GLY A 459 -1.85 -15.05 10.81
N SER A 460 -1.06 -15.39 11.83
CA SER A 460 -1.43 -16.35 12.88
C SER A 460 -2.65 -15.88 13.67
N VAL A 461 -2.71 -14.58 14.02
CA VAL A 461 -3.84 -14.02 14.77
C VAL A 461 -5.13 -14.09 13.95
N LEU A 462 -5.09 -13.79 12.65
CA LEU A 462 -6.28 -13.84 11.79
C LEU A 462 -6.74 -15.28 11.55
N ASP A 463 -5.82 -16.23 11.42
CA ASP A 463 -6.17 -17.66 11.34
C ASP A 463 -6.93 -18.12 12.60
N ARG A 464 -6.47 -17.72 13.79
CA ARG A 464 -7.06 -18.17 15.06
C ARG A 464 -8.26 -17.35 15.53
N PHE A 465 -8.24 -16.04 15.34
CA PHE A 465 -9.19 -15.09 15.92
C PHE A 465 -9.94 -14.26 14.88
N GLY A 466 -9.73 -14.48 13.59
CA GLY A 466 -10.28 -13.68 12.49
C GLY A 466 -11.79 -13.49 12.57
N ASP A 467 -12.56 -14.56 12.81
CA ASP A 467 -14.02 -14.47 12.91
C ASP A 467 -14.48 -13.60 14.09
N ARG A 468 -13.84 -13.76 15.25
CA ARG A 468 -14.14 -12.94 16.44
C ARG A 468 -13.78 -11.47 16.21
N LEU A 469 -12.63 -11.22 15.57
CA LEU A 469 -12.22 -9.88 15.17
C LEU A 469 -13.24 -9.24 14.22
N GLN A 470 -13.65 -9.95 13.17
CA GLN A 470 -14.64 -9.47 12.20
C GLN A 470 -15.96 -9.11 12.87
N VAL A 471 -16.49 -9.98 13.75
CA VAL A 471 -17.74 -9.72 14.49
C VAL A 471 -17.61 -8.49 15.39
N THR A 472 -16.54 -8.40 16.19
CA THR A 472 -16.31 -7.28 17.10
C THR A 472 -16.16 -5.97 16.33
N LEU A 473 -15.39 -5.95 15.24
CA LEU A 473 -15.16 -4.74 14.44
C LEU A 473 -16.42 -4.27 13.72
N ARG A 474 -17.26 -5.17 13.18
CA ARG A 474 -18.55 -4.78 12.57
C ARG A 474 -19.50 -4.17 13.58
N ARG A 475 -19.59 -4.75 14.78
CA ARG A 475 -20.41 -4.20 15.87
C ARG A 475 -19.93 -2.82 16.34
N HIS A 476 -18.62 -2.58 16.25
CA HIS A 476 -17.98 -1.34 16.70
C HIS A 476 -17.39 -0.54 15.53
N GLU A 477 -18.02 -0.60 14.35
CA GLU A 477 -17.51 0.01 13.12
C GLU A 477 -17.22 1.51 13.28
N GLY A 478 -18.10 2.24 13.95
CA GLY A 478 -17.91 3.67 14.21
C GLY A 478 -16.65 3.96 15.03
N THR A 479 -16.31 3.12 16.01
CA THR A 479 -15.07 3.23 16.79
C THR A 479 -13.86 2.94 15.91
N TYR A 480 -13.90 1.87 15.12
CA TYR A 480 -12.80 1.50 14.24
C TYR A 480 -12.53 2.59 13.19
N CYS A 481 -13.57 3.09 12.54
CA CYS A 481 -13.48 4.16 11.56
C CYS A 481 -12.91 5.45 12.17
N ALA A 482 -13.30 5.80 13.40
CA ALA A 482 -12.78 6.98 14.08
C ALA A 482 -11.29 6.86 14.43
N LEU A 483 -10.84 5.66 14.83
CA LEU A 483 -9.43 5.40 15.09
C LEU A 483 -8.60 5.44 13.81
N LEU A 484 -9.06 4.79 12.74
CA LEU A 484 -8.45 4.89 11.41
C LEU A 484 -8.37 6.34 10.94
N GLN A 485 -9.48 7.09 11.02
CA GLN A 485 -9.55 8.49 10.64
C GLN A 485 -8.46 9.31 11.33
N SER A 486 -8.38 9.24 12.66
CA SER A 486 -7.39 9.97 13.46
C SER A 486 -5.96 9.55 13.13
N HIS A 487 -5.72 8.24 13.04
CA HIS A 487 -4.39 7.69 12.82
C HIS A 487 -3.84 8.02 11.43
N PHE A 488 -4.65 7.85 10.38
CA PHE A 488 -4.27 8.15 9.01
C PHE A 488 -4.21 9.65 8.72
N ALA A 489 -5.04 10.49 9.36
CA ALA A 489 -4.89 11.95 9.23
C ALA A 489 -3.49 12.41 9.66
N ARG A 490 -2.87 11.78 10.68
CA ARG A 490 -1.49 12.07 11.08
C ARG A 490 -0.44 11.68 10.03
N HIS A 491 -0.73 10.68 9.20
CA HIS A 491 0.15 10.26 8.10
C HIS A 491 0.05 11.23 6.92
N LEU A 492 -1.18 11.64 6.59
CA LEU A 492 -1.47 12.40 5.39
C LEU A 492 -1.24 13.90 5.56
N ALA A 493 -1.51 14.47 6.75
CA ALA A 493 -1.39 15.91 6.97
C ALA A 493 0.00 16.49 6.64
N PRO A 494 1.14 15.84 6.99
CA PRO A 494 2.46 16.35 6.62
C PRO A 494 2.77 16.28 5.12
N ILE A 495 1.96 15.56 4.34
CA ILE A 495 2.16 15.30 2.90
C ILE A 495 1.32 16.25 2.03
N VAL A 496 0.10 16.57 2.48
CA VAL A 496 -0.87 17.41 1.73
C VAL A 496 -0.42 18.88 1.66
N GLY A 497 0.33 19.36 2.65
CA GLY A 497 0.78 20.76 2.76
C GLY A 497 -0.11 21.59 3.67
#